data_AF-A0A669BUR5-F1
#
_entry.id   AF-A0A669BUR5-F1
#
_cell.length_a   1.000
_cell.length_b   1.000
_cell.length_c   1.000
_cell.angle_alpha   90.00
_cell.angle_beta   90.00
_cell.angle_gamma   90.00
#
_symmetry.space_group_name_H-M   'P 1'
#
loop_
_entity.id
_entity.type
_entity.pdbx_description
1 polymer ?
#
loop_
_entity_poly.entity_id
_entity_poly.type
_entity_poly.pdbx_seq_one_letter_code
_entity_poly.pdbx_strand_id
1 'polypeptide(L)'
;MATSTIKEFLVTYLMPEKCYYELFLNFHFHVPCLKFVLNKIAGFWIILDTFLAQLPQLIKILWGGSAEGLSLSAFFLQLYAFSCPVVYAMANNFPLFAWADRLFTLAQTVAIVFLILHYRGDTVRGVLLLFALSGVMLLLRSYAAAAVISVIQASSLAAFIASKVLQATTNYHNGHTGQLSTQSVLLSFAGSLGVAFVSLQETGNSPVSLSHILSACLSCVLLAQILCYKAGAVGTTKKTA
;
A
#
# COMPACT_ATOMS: atom_id res chain seq x y z
N MET A 1 7.70 -38.03 10.41
CA MET A 1 6.62 -37.66 9.47
C MET A 1 6.45 -36.14 9.33
N ALA A 2 6.39 -35.35 10.41
CA ALA A 2 6.25 -33.88 10.29
C ALA A 2 7.38 -33.17 9.50
N THR A 3 8.60 -33.72 9.53
CA THR A 3 9.77 -33.19 8.80
C THR A 3 9.65 -33.32 7.28
N SER A 4 8.95 -34.33 6.74
CA SER A 4 8.78 -34.45 5.28
C SER A 4 7.75 -33.45 4.77
N THR A 5 6.66 -33.22 5.50
CA THR A 5 5.60 -32.28 5.10
C THR A 5 6.08 -30.82 5.13
N ILE A 6 6.88 -30.44 6.12
CA ILE A 6 7.49 -29.10 6.20
C ILE A 6 8.52 -28.92 5.08
N LYS A 7 9.35 -29.94 4.80
CA LYS A 7 10.30 -29.93 3.68
C LYS A 7 9.56 -29.76 2.34
N GLU A 8 8.53 -30.56 2.10
CA GLU A 8 7.72 -30.49 0.87
C GLU A 8 7.06 -29.12 0.70
N PHE A 9 6.48 -28.56 1.75
CA PHE A 9 5.90 -27.21 1.70
C PHE A 9 6.95 -26.15 1.36
N LEU A 10 8.10 -26.14 2.06
CA LEU A 10 9.17 -25.17 1.85
C LEU A 10 9.78 -25.30 0.46
N VAL A 11 10.00 -26.52 -0.02
CA VAL A 11 10.60 -26.77 -1.34
C VAL A 11 9.62 -26.45 -2.48
N THR A 12 8.32 -26.66 -2.26
CA THR A 12 7.30 -26.40 -3.27
C THR A 12 6.95 -24.92 -3.39
N TYR A 13 6.83 -24.21 -2.26
CA TYR A 13 6.30 -22.84 -2.25
C TYR A 13 7.34 -21.76 -1.99
N LEU A 14 8.43 -22.07 -1.28
CA LEU A 14 9.35 -21.06 -0.75
C LEU A 14 10.73 -21.06 -1.41
N MET A 15 11.33 -22.22 -1.69
CA MET A 15 12.71 -22.30 -2.17
C MET A 15 13.04 -23.57 -2.96
N PRO A 16 14.04 -23.56 -3.86
CA PRO A 16 14.50 -24.78 -4.53
C PRO A 16 15.09 -25.78 -3.52
N GLU A 17 15.02 -27.07 -3.85
CA GLU A 17 15.52 -28.14 -2.96
C GLU A 17 16.98 -27.94 -2.57
N LYS A 18 17.83 -27.50 -3.51
CA LYS A 18 19.25 -27.17 -3.25
C LYS A 18 19.42 -26.10 -2.15
N CYS A 19 18.57 -25.08 -2.12
CA CYS A 19 18.63 -24.04 -1.09
C CYS A 19 18.14 -24.54 0.27
N TYR A 20 17.18 -25.47 0.28
CA TYR A 20 16.76 -26.13 1.52
C TYR A 20 17.91 -26.92 2.15
N TYR A 21 18.66 -27.69 1.34
CA TYR A 21 19.81 -28.46 1.82
C TYR A 21 20.93 -27.56 2.36
N GLU A 22 21.32 -26.51 1.64
CA GLU A 22 22.37 -25.58 2.10
C GLU A 22 21.98 -24.86 3.40
N LEU A 23 20.76 -24.30 3.51
CA LEU A 23 20.34 -23.51 4.67
C LEU A 23 20.00 -24.34 5.90
N PHE A 24 19.24 -25.44 5.76
CA PHE A 24 18.67 -26.16 6.91
C PHE A 24 19.43 -27.43 7.29
N LEU A 25 20.16 -28.05 6.36
CA LEU A 25 20.89 -29.29 6.64
C LEU A 25 22.38 -29.03 6.83
N ASN A 26 22.99 -28.20 5.98
CA ASN A 26 24.40 -27.85 6.10
C ASN A 26 24.66 -26.59 6.94
N PHE A 27 23.62 -25.86 7.37
CA PHE A 27 23.71 -24.57 8.08
C PHE A 27 24.64 -23.55 7.39
N HIS A 28 24.73 -23.63 6.07
CA HIS A 28 25.59 -22.80 5.26
C HIS A 28 24.76 -21.67 4.64
N PHE A 29 24.95 -20.45 5.13
CA PHE A 29 24.20 -19.27 4.71
C PHE A 29 24.68 -18.76 3.35
N HIS A 30 24.41 -19.54 2.30
CA HIS A 30 24.74 -19.16 0.94
C HIS A 30 23.92 -17.93 0.50
N VAL A 31 24.60 -16.81 0.26
CA VAL A 31 23.98 -15.49 -0.01
C VAL A 31 22.91 -15.53 -1.11
N PRO A 32 23.11 -16.21 -2.26
CA PRO A 32 22.06 -16.36 -3.29
C PRO A 32 20.79 -17.05 -2.81
N CYS A 33 20.90 -18.12 -2.03
CA CYS A 33 19.75 -18.85 -1.51
C CYS A 33 18.99 -18.02 -0.46
N LEU A 34 19.72 -17.30 0.41
CA LEU A 34 19.11 -16.40 1.37
C LEU A 34 18.33 -15.27 0.68
N LYS A 35 18.92 -14.65 -0.35
CA LYS A 35 18.24 -13.61 -1.17
C LYS A 35 16.97 -14.14 -1.82
N PHE A 36 17.01 -15.34 -2.41
CA PHE A 36 15.85 -15.97 -3.02
C PHE A 36 14.69 -16.13 -2.02
N VAL A 37 14.99 -16.72 -0.86
CA VAL A 37 14.00 -16.94 0.20
C VAL A 37 13.42 -15.61 0.70
N LEU A 38 14.28 -14.61 0.94
CA LEU A 38 13.84 -13.30 1.41
C LEU A 38 12.96 -12.59 0.37
N ASN A 39 13.30 -12.64 -0.92
CA ASN A 39 12.45 -12.07 -1.99
C ASN A 39 11.10 -12.79 -2.08
N LYS A 40 11.08 -14.12 -1.92
CA LYS A 40 9.84 -14.90 -1.95
C LYS A 40 8.93 -14.55 -0.77
N ILE A 41 9.49 -14.48 0.44
CA ILE A 41 8.77 -14.07 1.66
C ILE A 41 8.25 -12.63 1.50
N ALA A 42 9.11 -11.71 1.04
CA ALA A 42 8.72 -10.32 0.80
C ALA A 42 7.58 -10.23 -0.22
N GLY A 43 7.61 -11.01 -1.31
CA GLY A 43 6.53 -11.08 -2.28
C GLY A 43 5.19 -11.51 -1.67
N PHE A 44 5.18 -12.59 -0.88
CA PHE A 44 3.97 -13.02 -0.16
C PHE A 44 3.47 -11.97 0.84
N TRP A 45 4.39 -11.32 1.55
CA TRP A 45 4.06 -10.24 2.49
C TRP A 45 3.44 -9.02 1.79
N ILE A 46 3.99 -8.60 0.65
CA ILE A 46 3.47 -7.47 -0.13
C ILE A 46 2.03 -7.74 -0.57
N ILE A 47 1.73 -8.97 -1.02
CA ILE A 47 0.37 -9.35 -1.41
C ILE A 47 -0.55 -9.29 -0.20
N LEU A 48 -0.16 -9.87 0.94
CA LEU A 48 -0.95 -9.85 2.17
C LEU A 48 -1.20 -8.43 2.66
N ASP A 49 -0.17 -7.58 2.66
CA ASP A 49 -0.24 -6.17 3.01
C ASP A 49 -1.24 -5.41 2.14
N THR A 50 -1.25 -5.68 0.83
CA THR A 50 -2.16 -5.03 -0.13
C THR A 50 -3.65 -5.25 0.22
N PHE A 51 -3.99 -6.41 0.77
CA PHE A 51 -5.35 -6.71 1.24
C PHE A 51 -5.66 -6.06 2.59
N LEU A 52 -4.69 -6.03 3.49
CA LEU A 52 -4.90 -5.65 4.89
C LEU A 52 -4.66 -4.17 5.16
N ALA A 53 -3.79 -3.49 4.42
CA ALA A 53 -3.29 -2.17 4.80
C ALA A 53 -4.40 -1.12 4.93
N GLN A 54 -5.43 -1.14 4.07
CA GLN A 54 -6.49 -0.14 4.11
C GLN A 54 -7.69 -0.52 4.98
N LEU A 55 -7.88 -1.80 5.31
CA LEU A 55 -9.00 -2.26 6.13
C LEU A 55 -9.03 -1.63 7.53
N PRO A 56 -7.91 -1.56 8.30
CA PRO A 56 -7.91 -0.89 9.59
C PRO A 56 -8.22 0.60 9.50
N GLN A 57 -7.91 1.26 8.38
CA GLN A 57 -8.27 2.67 8.16
C GLN A 57 -9.77 2.81 7.93
N LEU A 58 -10.33 1.96 7.06
CA LEU A 58 -11.76 1.91 6.77
C LEU A 58 -12.58 1.67 8.05
N ILE A 59 -12.21 0.65 8.82
CA ILE A 59 -12.87 0.31 10.09
C ILE A 59 -12.77 1.46 11.09
N LYS A 60 -11.59 2.10 11.21
CA LYS A 60 -11.40 3.23 12.14
C LYS A 60 -12.31 4.41 11.81
N ILE A 61 -12.47 4.75 10.53
CA ILE A 61 -13.37 5.82 10.09
C ILE A 61 -14.84 5.46 10.42
N LEU A 62 -15.26 4.23 10.11
CA LEU A 62 -16.63 3.77 10.37
C LEU A 62 -16.98 3.79 11.86
N TRP A 63 -16.08 3.29 12.71
CA TRP A 63 -16.27 3.30 14.16
C TRP A 63 -16.16 4.69 14.78
N GLY A 64 -15.26 5.52 14.25
CA GLY A 64 -15.08 6.89 14.71
C GLY A 64 -16.21 7.83 14.26
N GLY A 65 -16.97 7.47 13.23
CA GLY A 65 -18.04 8.31 12.67
C GLY A 65 -17.54 9.67 12.16
N SER A 66 -16.25 9.77 11.82
CA SER A 66 -15.59 11.04 11.48
C SER A 66 -14.42 10.78 10.53
N ALA A 67 -14.10 11.80 9.73
CA ALA A 67 -12.96 11.83 8.82
C ALA A 67 -11.92 12.90 9.21
N GLU A 68 -11.93 13.33 10.48
CA GLU A 68 -11.04 14.35 11.01
C GLU A 68 -9.56 13.94 10.90
N GLY A 69 -8.68 14.90 10.55
CA GLY A 69 -7.25 14.67 10.37
C GLY A 69 -6.86 14.00 9.05
N LEU A 70 -7.81 13.48 8.27
CA LEU A 70 -7.54 12.87 6.96
C LEU A 70 -7.49 13.93 5.86
N SER A 71 -6.47 13.86 5.01
CA SER A 71 -6.29 14.79 3.89
C SER A 71 -7.05 14.30 2.66
N LEU A 72 -8.14 14.98 2.29
CA LEU A 72 -8.93 14.60 1.11
C LEU A 72 -8.09 14.58 -0.17
N SER A 73 -7.20 15.56 -0.34
CA SER A 73 -6.28 15.62 -1.49
C SER A 73 -5.31 14.44 -1.53
N ALA A 74 -4.80 13.99 -0.37
CA ALA A 74 -3.97 12.80 -0.29
C ALA A 74 -4.76 11.56 -0.74
N PHE A 75 -5.98 11.38 -0.24
CA PHE A 75 -6.81 10.24 -0.60
C PHE A 75 -7.27 10.26 -2.06
N PHE A 76 -7.43 11.43 -2.69
CA PHE A 76 -7.64 11.51 -4.15
C PHE A 76 -6.42 11.09 -4.96
N LEU A 77 -5.22 11.51 -4.55
CA LEU A 77 -3.97 11.04 -5.18
C LEU A 77 -3.77 9.54 -5.00
N GLN A 78 -4.16 8.99 -3.85
CA GLN A 78 -4.12 7.55 -3.60
C GLN A 78 -5.15 6.79 -4.45
N LEU A 79 -6.36 7.35 -4.60
CA LEU A 79 -7.38 6.81 -5.49
C LEU A 79 -6.89 6.77 -6.95
N TYR A 80 -6.29 7.87 -7.42
CA TYR A 80 -5.65 7.91 -8.74
C TYR A 80 -4.56 6.84 -8.85
N ALA A 81 -3.61 6.81 -7.90
CA ALA A 81 -2.48 5.88 -7.93
C ALA A 81 -2.91 4.41 -8.02
N PHE A 82 -3.99 4.01 -7.34
CA PHE A 82 -4.49 2.63 -7.39
C PHE A 82 -5.43 2.35 -8.56
N SER A 83 -6.05 3.37 -9.14
CA SER A 83 -6.84 3.20 -10.37
C SER A 83 -5.97 2.92 -11.60
N CYS A 84 -4.76 3.51 -11.65
CA CYS A 84 -3.87 3.41 -12.82
C CYS A 84 -3.48 1.95 -13.16
N PRO A 85 -3.01 1.11 -12.20
CA PRO A 85 -2.67 -0.29 -12.47
C PRO A 85 -3.86 -1.15 -12.89
N VAL A 86 -5.06 -0.81 -12.42
CA VAL A 86 -6.30 -1.50 -12.80
C VAL A 86 -6.66 -1.17 -14.25
N VAL A 87 -6.64 0.12 -14.61
CA VAL A 87 -6.86 0.56 -16.00
C VAL A 87 -5.82 -0.05 -16.94
N TYR A 88 -4.54 -0.04 -16.55
CA TYR A 88 -3.46 -0.66 -17.32
C TYR A 88 -3.71 -2.15 -17.56
N ALA A 89 -4.11 -2.90 -16.52
CA ALA A 89 -4.36 -4.33 -16.65
C ALA A 89 -5.59 -4.64 -17.51
N MET A 90 -6.67 -3.85 -17.37
CA MET A 90 -7.87 -3.99 -18.20
C MET A 90 -7.59 -3.66 -19.67
N ALA A 91 -6.81 -2.62 -19.95
CA ALA A 91 -6.47 -2.20 -21.32
C ALA A 91 -5.59 -3.23 -22.05
N ASN A 92 -4.69 -3.90 -21.31
CA ASN A 92 -3.83 -4.96 -21.85
C ASN A 92 -4.49 -6.36 -21.83
N ASN A 93 -5.77 -6.46 -21.46
CA ASN A 93 -6.53 -7.71 -21.38
C ASN A 93 -5.85 -8.81 -20.52
N PHE A 94 -5.21 -8.43 -19.42
CA PHE A 94 -4.66 -9.42 -18.50
C PHE A 94 -5.77 -10.16 -17.74
N PRO A 95 -5.58 -11.47 -17.46
CA PRO A 95 -6.57 -12.26 -16.73
C PRO A 95 -6.81 -11.66 -15.33
N LEU A 96 -8.08 -11.62 -14.90
CA LEU A 96 -8.50 -10.99 -13.63
C LEU A 96 -7.64 -11.42 -12.44
N PHE A 97 -7.33 -12.72 -12.33
CA PHE A 97 -6.55 -13.28 -11.23
C PHE A 97 -5.16 -12.64 -11.08
N ALA A 98 -4.55 -12.14 -12.17
CA ALA A 98 -3.22 -11.55 -12.14
C ALA A 98 -3.16 -10.13 -11.54
N TRP A 99 -4.32 -9.49 -11.35
CA TRP A 99 -4.41 -8.11 -10.83
C TRP A 99 -5.60 -7.90 -9.88
N ALA A 100 -6.24 -8.98 -9.45
CA ALA A 100 -7.40 -8.94 -8.56
C ALA A 100 -7.07 -8.24 -7.24
N ASP A 101 -5.86 -8.44 -6.70
CA ASP A 101 -5.33 -7.72 -5.54
C ASP A 101 -5.46 -6.20 -5.69
N ARG A 102 -5.11 -5.67 -6.86
CA ARG A 102 -5.17 -4.23 -7.16
C ARG A 102 -6.61 -3.72 -7.20
N LEU A 103 -7.53 -4.54 -7.71
CA LEU A 103 -8.96 -4.23 -7.72
C LEU A 103 -9.53 -4.16 -6.30
N PHE A 104 -9.13 -5.08 -5.41
CA PHE A 104 -9.55 -5.06 -4.02
C PHE A 104 -9.05 -3.81 -3.28
N THR A 105 -7.78 -3.43 -3.46
CA THR A 105 -7.24 -2.18 -2.87
C THR A 105 -7.93 -0.94 -3.43
N LEU A 106 -8.22 -0.91 -4.73
CA LEU A 106 -8.99 0.19 -5.33
C LEU A 106 -10.37 0.31 -4.68
N ALA A 107 -11.09 -0.80 -4.50
CA ALA A 107 -12.41 -0.82 -3.86
C ALA A 107 -12.35 -0.31 -2.41
N GLN A 108 -11.35 -0.74 -1.62
CA GLN A 108 -11.15 -0.24 -0.26
C GLN A 108 -10.85 1.26 -0.23
N THR A 109 -10.02 1.75 -1.15
CA THR A 109 -9.70 3.18 -1.27
C THR A 109 -10.92 4.01 -1.64
N VAL A 110 -11.71 3.54 -2.60
CA VAL A 110 -12.96 4.15 -3.03
C VAL A 110 -13.92 4.28 -1.83
N ALA A 111 -14.07 3.22 -1.03
CA ALA A 111 -14.90 3.25 0.17
C ALA A 111 -14.40 4.29 1.18
N ILE A 112 -13.09 4.38 1.42
CA ILE A 112 -12.50 5.39 2.30
C ILE A 112 -12.76 6.81 1.80
N VAL A 113 -12.51 7.09 0.52
CA VAL A 113 -12.76 8.42 -0.09
C VAL A 113 -14.23 8.81 0.01
N PHE A 114 -15.12 7.86 -0.27
CA PHE A 114 -16.57 8.05 -0.12
C PHE A 114 -16.94 8.40 1.32
N LEU A 115 -16.44 7.67 2.31
CA LEU A 115 -16.69 7.95 3.72
C LEU A 115 -16.14 9.30 4.15
N ILE A 116 -14.95 9.69 3.66
CA ILE A 116 -14.39 11.02 3.93
C ILE A 116 -15.34 12.12 3.42
N LEU A 117 -15.88 11.99 2.21
CA LEU A 117 -16.83 12.95 1.64
C LEU A 117 -18.17 12.92 2.39
N HIS A 118 -18.66 11.73 2.74
CA HIS A 118 -19.90 11.57 3.50
C HIS A 118 -19.84 12.25 4.87
N TYR A 119 -18.79 11.98 5.67
CA TYR A 119 -18.62 12.60 6.99
C TYR A 119 -18.28 14.09 6.94
N ARG A 120 -17.90 14.63 5.78
CA ARG A 120 -17.74 16.08 5.55
C ARG A 120 -19.04 16.76 5.08
N GLY A 121 -20.14 16.02 4.95
CA GLY A 121 -21.44 16.53 4.49
C GLY A 121 -21.64 16.53 2.97
N ASP A 122 -20.65 16.07 2.19
CA ASP A 122 -20.61 16.12 0.73
C ASP A 122 -20.98 14.77 0.07
N THR A 123 -21.98 14.05 0.60
CA THR A 123 -22.34 12.69 0.15
C THR A 123 -22.65 12.61 -1.35
N VAL A 124 -23.33 13.62 -1.91
CA VAL A 124 -23.66 13.68 -3.34
C VAL A 124 -22.40 13.72 -4.20
N ARG A 125 -21.38 14.47 -3.79
CA ARG A 125 -20.07 14.50 -4.47
C ARG A 125 -19.38 13.14 -4.38
N GLY A 126 -19.50 12.46 -3.24
CA GLY A 126 -19.00 11.09 -3.07
C GLY A 126 -19.63 10.11 -4.05
N VAL A 127 -20.96 10.12 -4.19
CA VAL A 127 -21.67 9.26 -5.15
C VAL A 127 -21.31 9.63 -6.60
N LEU A 128 -21.30 10.93 -6.92
CA LEU A 128 -20.92 11.40 -8.26
C LEU A 128 -19.51 10.95 -8.64
N LEU A 129 -18.58 10.96 -7.69
CA LEU A 129 -17.21 10.49 -7.88
C LEU A 129 -17.14 9.00 -8.23
N LEU A 130 -18.00 8.15 -7.67
CA LEU A 130 -18.07 6.72 -8.02
C LEU A 130 -18.47 6.52 -9.48
N PHE A 131 -19.50 7.24 -9.92
CA PHE A 131 -19.96 7.19 -11.31
C PHE A 131 -18.92 7.81 -12.26
N ALA A 132 -18.31 8.93 -11.87
CA ALA A 132 -17.28 9.57 -12.67
C ALA A 132 -16.04 8.68 -12.81
N LEU A 133 -15.56 8.06 -11.71
CA LEU A 133 -14.41 7.17 -11.73
C LEU A 133 -14.66 5.95 -12.63
N SER A 134 -15.81 5.29 -12.47
CA SER A 134 -16.16 4.14 -13.31
C SER A 134 -16.30 4.52 -14.79
N GLY A 135 -16.95 5.66 -15.08
CA GLY A 135 -17.03 6.21 -16.43
C GLY A 135 -15.66 6.50 -17.05
N VAL A 136 -14.78 7.20 -16.33
CA VAL A 136 -13.41 7.50 -16.79
C VAL A 136 -12.62 6.22 -17.04
N MET A 137 -12.69 5.23 -16.16
CA MET A 137 -12.00 3.96 -16.34
C MET A 137 -12.49 3.19 -17.58
N LEU A 138 -13.80 3.20 -17.85
CA LEU A 138 -14.38 2.58 -19.05
C LEU A 138 -13.98 3.33 -20.34
N LEU A 139 -13.98 4.66 -20.30
CA LEU A 139 -13.54 5.50 -21.42
C LEU A 139 -12.06 5.30 -21.72
N LEU A 140 -11.20 5.28 -20.69
CA LEU A 140 -9.77 5.01 -20.84
C LEU A 140 -9.54 3.61 -21.44
N ARG A 141 -10.27 2.60 -20.97
CA ARG A 141 -10.18 1.24 -21.54
C ARG A 141 -10.58 1.20 -23.01
N SER A 142 -11.61 1.93 -23.41
CA SER A 142 -12.22 1.81 -24.74
C SER A 142 -11.53 2.68 -25.80
N TYR A 143 -11.04 3.86 -25.40
CA TYR A 143 -10.62 4.90 -26.35
C TYR A 143 -9.18 5.40 -26.15
N ALA A 144 -8.51 5.09 -25.05
CA ALA A 144 -7.16 5.60 -24.83
C ALA A 144 -6.11 4.83 -25.64
N ALA A 145 -5.20 5.58 -26.27
CA ALA A 145 -4.03 4.99 -26.92
C ALA A 145 -3.12 4.30 -25.88
N ALA A 146 -2.42 3.24 -26.30
CA ALA A 146 -1.50 2.50 -25.44
C ALA A 146 -0.43 3.41 -24.78
N ALA A 147 0.03 4.45 -25.48
CA ALA A 147 0.97 5.43 -24.94
C ALA A 147 0.39 6.18 -23.72
N VAL A 148 -0.89 6.58 -23.78
CA VAL A 148 -1.58 7.27 -22.68
C VAL A 148 -1.69 6.33 -21.47
N ILE A 149 -2.09 5.08 -21.71
CA ILE A 149 -2.22 4.06 -20.66
C ILE A 149 -0.86 3.81 -19.97
N SER A 150 0.22 3.72 -20.74
CA SER A 150 1.57 3.54 -20.19
C SER A 150 2.05 4.74 -19.38
N VAL A 151 1.76 5.98 -19.83
CA VAL A 151 2.10 7.20 -19.09
C VAL A 151 1.33 7.29 -17.78
N ILE A 152 0.02 7.03 -17.80
CA ILE A 152 -0.83 6.99 -16.59
C ILE A 152 -0.31 5.94 -15.60
N GLN A 153 0.11 4.78 -16.10
CA GLN A 153 0.71 3.75 -15.25
C GLN A 153 2.05 4.21 -14.65
N ALA A 154 2.91 4.87 -15.43
CA ALA A 154 4.20 5.36 -14.95
C ALA A 154 4.07 6.47 -13.90
N SER A 155 3.04 7.32 -13.98
CA SER A 155 2.77 8.38 -13.00
C SER A 155 2.13 7.88 -11.70
N SER A 156 1.62 6.65 -11.66
CA SER A 156 0.95 6.08 -10.48
C SER A 156 1.81 6.13 -9.20
N LEU A 157 3.09 5.75 -9.30
CA LEU A 157 4.01 5.73 -8.17
C LEU A 157 4.29 7.14 -7.64
N ALA A 158 4.45 8.12 -8.54
CA ALA A 158 4.66 9.51 -8.16
C ALA A 158 3.43 10.06 -7.40
N ALA A 159 2.22 9.75 -7.86
CA ALA A 159 0.99 10.12 -7.16
C ALA A 159 0.86 9.45 -5.79
N PHE A 160 1.27 8.18 -5.66
CA PHE A 160 1.28 7.48 -4.37
C PHE A 160 2.29 8.08 -3.38
N ILE A 161 3.43 8.54 -3.86
CA ILE A 161 4.41 9.26 -3.02
C ILE A 161 3.84 10.62 -2.61
N ALA A 162 3.26 11.36 -3.56
CA ALA A 162 2.65 12.66 -3.30
C ALA A 162 1.49 12.57 -2.29
N SER A 163 0.67 11.51 -2.33
CA SER A 163 -0.39 11.32 -1.32
C SER A 163 0.18 11.21 0.10
N LYS A 164 1.27 10.46 0.29
CA LYS A 164 1.93 10.33 1.59
C LYS A 164 2.51 11.66 2.07
N VAL A 165 3.10 12.44 1.17
CA VAL A 165 3.59 13.79 1.48
C VAL A 165 2.44 14.68 1.95
N LEU A 166 1.33 14.74 1.21
CA LEU A 166 0.19 15.58 1.58
C LEU A 166 -0.43 15.16 2.92
N GLN A 167 -0.53 13.86 3.20
CA GLN A 167 -1.01 13.39 4.49
C GLN A 167 -0.05 13.75 5.62
N ALA A 168 1.27 13.63 5.40
CA ALA A 168 2.27 14.00 6.39
C ALA A 168 2.26 15.51 6.68
N THR A 169 2.12 16.34 5.65
CA THR A 169 1.96 17.80 5.80
C THR A 169 0.68 18.15 6.54
N THR A 170 -0.43 17.46 6.24
CA THR A 170 -1.71 17.67 6.92
C THR A 170 -1.61 17.30 8.41
N ASN A 171 -0.99 16.17 8.74
CA ASN A 171 -0.73 15.78 10.12
C ASN A 171 0.13 16.81 10.86
N TYR A 172 1.17 17.33 10.19
CA TYR A 172 2.06 18.34 10.76
C TYR A 172 1.33 19.64 11.07
N HIS A 173 0.56 20.15 10.11
CA HIS A 173 -0.20 21.38 10.27
C HIS A 173 -1.30 21.26 11.32
N ASN A 174 -1.98 20.10 11.40
CA ASN A 174 -3.01 19.87 12.40
C ASN A 174 -2.44 19.65 13.81
N GLY A 175 -1.17 19.22 13.93
CA GLY A 175 -0.58 18.82 15.20
C GLY A 175 -1.16 17.52 15.79
N HIS A 176 -2.04 16.84 15.05
CA HIS A 176 -2.61 15.55 15.38
C HIS A 176 -2.89 14.74 14.10
N THR A 177 -3.05 13.43 14.25
CA THR A 177 -3.35 12.53 13.13
C THR A 177 -4.84 12.16 13.01
N GLY A 178 -5.66 12.55 14.00
CA GLY A 178 -7.11 12.33 14.00
C GLY A 178 -7.48 10.87 13.75
N GLN A 179 -8.21 10.64 12.66
CA GLN A 179 -8.71 9.33 12.27
C GLN A 179 -7.72 8.49 11.45
N LEU A 180 -6.47 8.91 11.29
CA LEU A 180 -5.43 8.09 10.67
C LEU A 180 -5.11 6.86 11.55
N SER A 181 -5.19 5.66 10.98
CA SER A 181 -5.09 4.39 11.69
C SER A 181 -3.64 3.95 11.84
N THR A 182 -3.20 3.76 13.09
CA THR A 182 -1.85 3.29 13.41
C THR A 182 -1.54 1.95 12.76
N GLN A 183 -2.51 1.02 12.79
CA GLN A 183 -2.36 -0.31 12.19
C GLN A 183 -2.21 -0.22 10.66
N SER A 184 -3.03 0.61 10.02
CA SER A 184 -2.95 0.85 8.56
C SER A 184 -1.60 1.42 8.14
N VAL A 185 -1.09 2.40 8.90
CA VAL A 185 0.20 3.04 8.59
C VAL A 185 1.38 2.11 8.87
N LEU A 186 1.31 1.27 9.91
CA LEU A 186 2.32 0.24 10.18
C LEU A 186 2.41 -0.78 9.05
N LEU A 187 1.25 -1.29 8.60
CA LEU A 187 1.14 -2.19 7.45
C LEU A 187 1.71 -1.52 6.19
N SER A 188 1.23 -0.32 5.86
CA SER A 188 1.75 0.45 4.71
C SER A 188 3.26 0.69 4.76
N PHE A 189 3.85 0.87 5.96
CA PHE A 189 5.30 0.97 6.13
C PHE A 189 5.98 -0.37 5.83
N ALA A 190 5.50 -1.47 6.42
CA ALA A 190 6.04 -2.81 6.18
C ALA A 190 5.95 -3.23 4.70
N GLY A 191 4.81 -2.97 4.05
CA GLY A 191 4.64 -3.19 2.61
C GLY A 191 5.59 -2.34 1.76
N SER A 192 5.69 -1.04 2.04
CA SER A 192 6.61 -0.15 1.30
C SER A 192 8.07 -0.54 1.47
N LEU A 193 8.44 -1.01 2.67
CA LEU A 193 9.78 -1.52 2.95
C LEU A 193 10.05 -2.82 2.18
N GLY A 194 9.08 -3.74 2.14
CA GLY A 194 9.15 -4.96 1.34
C GLY A 194 9.34 -4.68 -0.15
N VAL A 195 8.55 -3.74 -0.70
CA VAL A 195 8.67 -3.33 -2.11
C VAL A 195 10.03 -2.68 -2.39
N ALA A 196 10.51 -1.79 -1.51
CA ALA A 196 11.83 -1.18 -1.66
C ALA A 196 12.96 -2.23 -1.66
N PHE A 197 12.86 -3.21 -0.76
CA PHE A 197 13.83 -4.30 -0.65
C PHE A 197 13.85 -5.19 -1.91
N VAL A 198 12.68 -5.63 -2.38
CA VAL A 198 12.59 -6.42 -3.62
C VAL A 198 13.08 -5.61 -4.82
N SER A 199 12.67 -4.34 -4.93
CA SER A 199 13.08 -3.48 -6.04
C SER A 199 14.59 -3.24 -6.08
N LEU A 200 15.24 -3.11 -4.92
CA LEU A 200 16.70 -3.00 -4.80
C LEU A 200 17.39 -4.28 -5.26
N GLN A 201 16.82 -5.45 -4.97
CA GLN A 201 17.41 -6.71 -5.40
C GLN A 201 17.25 -6.97 -6.89
N GLU A 202 16.07 -6.68 -7.44
CA GLU A 202 15.76 -6.96 -8.86
C GLU A 202 16.39 -5.93 -9.80
N THR A 203 16.42 -4.66 -9.40
CA THR A 203 16.77 -3.54 -10.29
C THR A 203 17.99 -2.72 -9.83
N GLY A 204 18.56 -3.03 -8.66
CA GLY A 204 19.68 -2.26 -8.10
C GLY A 204 19.33 -0.79 -7.87
N ASN A 205 20.19 0.10 -8.37
CA ASN A 205 20.12 1.56 -8.15
C ASN A 205 19.25 2.29 -9.21
N SER A 206 18.20 1.65 -9.71
CA SER A 206 17.30 2.27 -10.68
C SER A 206 16.49 3.42 -10.05
N PRO A 207 16.01 4.40 -10.84
CA PRO A 207 15.13 5.47 -10.35
C PRO A 207 13.83 4.93 -9.73
N VAL A 208 13.34 3.77 -10.18
CA VAL A 208 12.18 3.09 -9.60
C VAL A 208 12.48 2.60 -8.19
N SER A 209 13.65 2.00 -7.99
CA SER A 209 14.13 1.56 -6.68
C SER A 209 14.24 2.73 -5.68
N LEU A 210 14.82 3.85 -6.12
CA LEU A 210 14.88 5.08 -5.33
C LEU A 210 13.50 5.62 -4.95
N SER A 211 12.54 5.55 -5.88
CA SER A 211 11.15 5.98 -5.63
C SER A 211 10.46 5.10 -4.57
N HIS A 212 10.72 3.78 -4.58
CA HIS A 212 10.21 2.88 -3.55
C HIS A 212 10.85 3.12 -2.18
N ILE A 213 12.16 3.40 -2.13
CA ILE A 213 12.85 3.80 -0.89
C ILE A 213 12.24 5.08 -0.33
N LEU A 214 12.03 6.10 -1.18
CA LEU A 214 11.38 7.35 -0.77
C LEU A 214 9.97 7.09 -0.20
N SER A 215 9.20 6.22 -0.84
CA SER A 215 7.88 5.81 -0.35
C SER A 215 7.94 5.11 1.02
N ALA A 216 8.97 4.28 1.27
CA ALA A 216 9.20 3.65 2.56
C ALA A 216 9.58 4.68 3.64
N CYS A 217 10.49 5.62 3.32
CA CYS A 217 10.85 6.72 4.21
C CYS A 217 9.64 7.57 4.61
N LEU A 218 8.79 7.95 3.66
CA LEU A 218 7.57 8.71 3.95
C LEU A 218 6.58 7.93 4.82
N SER A 219 6.49 6.61 4.65
CA SER A 219 5.66 5.76 5.51
C SER A 219 6.20 5.71 6.94
N CYS A 220 7.53 5.70 7.09
CA CYS A 220 8.19 5.84 8.38
C CYS A 220 7.89 7.20 9.03
N VAL A 221 7.93 8.29 8.28
CA VAL A 221 7.55 9.64 8.76
C VAL A 221 6.10 9.66 9.27
N LEU A 222 5.16 9.10 8.51
CA LEU A 222 3.76 9.00 8.93
C LEU A 222 3.61 8.19 10.23
N LEU A 223 4.34 7.07 10.34
CA LEU A 223 4.34 6.25 11.55
C LEU A 223 4.90 7.01 12.75
N ALA A 224 6.02 7.72 12.57
CA ALA A 224 6.63 8.55 13.59
C ALA A 224 5.67 9.66 14.05
N GLN A 225 4.98 10.35 13.14
CA GLN A 225 3.97 11.36 13.48
C GLN A 225 2.84 10.79 14.35
N ILE A 226 2.34 9.59 14.01
CA ILE A 226 1.31 8.93 14.81
C ILE A 226 1.81 8.64 16.23
N LEU A 227 3.02 8.11 16.36
CA LEU A 227 3.60 7.77 17.67
C LEU A 227 3.88 9.02 18.51
N CYS A 228 4.48 10.05 17.91
CA CYS A 228 4.81 11.31 18.59
C CYS A 228 3.56 12.06 19.06
N TYR A 229 2.54 12.23 18.21
CA TYR A 229 1.32 12.95 18.61
C TYR A 229 0.50 12.16 19.64
N LYS A 230 0.53 10.82 19.60
CA LYS A 230 -0.10 10.01 20.64
C LYS A 230 0.63 10.15 21.99
N ALA A 231 1.96 10.18 21.99
CA ALA A 231 2.75 10.39 23.21
C ALA A 231 2.56 11.81 23.79
N GLY A 232 2.50 12.84 22.94
CA GLY A 232 2.24 14.22 23.34
C GLY A 232 0.87 14.37 24.02
N ALA A 233 -0.18 13.76 23.45
CA ALA A 233 -1.52 13.77 24.05
C ALA A 233 -1.53 13.13 25.46
N VAL A 234 -0.88 11.97 25.64
CA VAL A 234 -0.80 11.30 26.96
C VAL A 234 -0.05 12.16 27.99
N GLY A 235 0.99 12.89 27.56
CA GLY A 235 1.73 13.82 28.43
C GLY A 235 0.92 15.05 28.85
N THR A 236 -0.07 15.47 28.05
CA THR A 236 -0.94 16.61 28.40
C THR A 236 -2.04 16.20 29.38
N THR A 237 -2.64 15.02 29.18
CA THR A 237 -3.67 14.48 30.11
C THR A 237 -3.11 14.20 31.51
N LYS A 238 -1.85 13.76 31.63
CA LYS A 238 -1.20 13.54 32.93
C LYS A 238 -0.82 14.83 33.68
N LYS A 239 -0.73 15.98 33.00
CA LYS A 239 -0.45 17.28 33.63
C LYS A 239 -1.71 18.04 34.05
N THR A 240 -2.88 17.57 33.64
CA THR A 240 -4.19 18.18 33.92
C THR A 240 -5.05 17.36 34.89
N ALA A 241 -4.49 16.28 35.46
CA ALA A 241 -5.10 15.46 36.49
C ALA A 241 -4.39 15.65 37.83
#